data_AF-A0A961UYW2-F1
#
_entry.id   AF-A0A961UYW2-F1
#
_cell.length_a   1.000
_cell.length_b   1.000
_cell.length_c   1.000
_cell.angle_alpha   90.00
_cell.angle_beta   90.00
_cell.angle_gamma   90.00
#
_symmetry.space_group_name_H-M   'P 1'
#
loop_
_entity.id
_entity.type
_entity.pdbx_description
1 polymer ?
#
loop_
_entity_poly.entity_id
_entity_poly.type
_entity_poly.pdbx_seq_one_letter_code
_entity_poly.pdbx_strand_id
1 'polypeptide(L)'
;AGALNLIGSDALFGRYWGTVEDHPFLHFEVCYYQAIEWGIAHGLGRVEAGAQGEHKLARGYRPTTTYSAHWIANPSFRRAVSDYLQQERRQVDRDSQVLSEYLPFRHEEQTEPD
;
A
#
# COMPACT_ATOMS: atom_id res chain seq x y z
N ALA A 1 2.89 22.34 -7.28
CA ALA A 1 2.70 21.27 -6.28
C ALA A 1 4.03 20.58 -5.97
N GLY A 2 4.09 19.82 -4.88
CA GLY A 2 5.22 18.95 -4.56
C GLY A 2 4.80 17.81 -3.63
N ALA A 3 5.58 16.74 -3.63
CA ALA A 3 5.46 15.63 -2.69
C ALA A 3 6.80 15.39 -1.97
N LEU A 4 6.71 15.04 -0.70
CA LEU A 4 7.83 14.60 0.13
C LEU A 4 7.77 13.08 0.25
N ASN A 5 8.87 12.43 -0.14
CA ASN A 5 9.09 11.00 0.01
C ASN A 5 10.31 10.75 0.91
N LEU A 6 10.30 9.63 1.63
CA LEU A 6 11.46 9.13 2.39
C LEU A 6 12.02 7.90 1.67
N ILE A 7 13.34 7.85 1.52
CA ILE A 7 14.05 6.73 0.88
C ILE A 7 14.44 5.73 1.97
N GLY A 8 13.96 4.49 1.85
CA GLY A 8 14.41 3.35 2.62
C GLY A 8 15.48 2.54 1.90
N SER A 9 15.86 1.40 2.48
CA SER A 9 16.83 0.48 1.89
C SER A 9 16.31 -0.23 0.64
N ASP A 10 15.01 -0.51 0.56
CA ASP A 10 14.37 -1.29 -0.50
C ASP A 10 13.06 -0.67 -1.02
N ALA A 11 12.66 0.47 -0.46
CA ALA A 11 11.35 1.08 -0.69
C ALA A 11 11.39 2.60 -0.66
N LEU A 12 10.51 3.23 -1.45
CA LEU A 12 10.23 4.66 -1.38
C LEU A 12 8.90 4.88 -0.65
N PHE A 13 8.88 5.78 0.33
CA PHE A 13 7.70 6.02 1.16
C PHE A 13 7.15 7.44 0.99
N GLY A 14 5.95 7.57 0.43
CA GLY A 14 5.22 8.85 0.38
C GLY A 14 4.80 9.32 1.78
N ARG A 15 4.93 10.63 2.03
CA ARG A 15 4.57 11.24 3.33
C ARG A 15 3.63 12.42 3.21
N TYR A 16 4.08 13.47 2.54
CA TYR A 16 3.32 14.71 2.43
C TYR A 16 3.20 15.11 0.98
N TRP A 17 2.10 15.79 0.67
CA TRP A 17 1.96 16.50 -0.59
C TRP A 17 1.31 17.84 -0.33
N GLY A 18 1.55 18.79 -1.22
CA GLY A 18 0.89 20.09 -1.18
C GLY A 18 0.89 20.76 -2.55
N THR A 19 -0.07 21.65 -2.73
CA THR A 19 -0.14 22.51 -3.91
C THR A 19 -0.57 23.92 -3.52
N VAL A 20 -0.18 24.89 -4.34
CA VAL A 20 -0.63 26.28 -4.25
C VAL A 20 -1.86 26.51 -5.13
N GLU A 21 -1.97 25.75 -6.22
CA GLU A 21 -3.06 25.82 -7.20
C GLU A 21 -3.72 24.46 -7.33
N ASP A 22 -5.05 24.46 -7.49
CA ASP A 22 -5.81 23.24 -7.75
C ASP A 22 -5.87 22.98 -9.25
N HIS A 23 -5.37 21.82 -9.65
CA HIS A 23 -5.38 21.34 -11.02
C HIS A 23 -5.87 19.90 -11.04
N PRO A 24 -6.79 19.53 -11.95
CA PRO A 24 -7.27 18.16 -12.07
C PRO A 24 -6.11 17.16 -12.18
N PHE A 25 -6.16 16.12 -11.37
CA PHE A 25 -5.21 14.99 -11.34
C PHE A 25 -3.77 15.31 -10.90
N LEU A 26 -3.44 16.55 -10.54
CA LEU A 26 -2.09 16.94 -10.13
C LEU A 26 -1.56 16.15 -8.92
N HIS A 27 -2.44 15.82 -7.97
CA HIS A 27 -2.11 14.95 -6.85
C HIS A 27 -1.59 13.57 -7.31
N PHE A 28 -2.23 12.97 -8.31
CA PHE A 28 -1.86 11.62 -8.77
C PHE A 28 -0.53 11.62 -9.51
N GLU A 29 -0.31 12.61 -10.37
CA GLU A 29 0.96 12.79 -11.06
C GLU A 29 2.12 12.88 -10.06
N VAL A 30 2.02 13.82 -9.12
CA VAL A 30 3.13 14.15 -8.21
C VAL A 30 3.32 13.10 -7.11
N CYS A 31 2.23 12.51 -6.61
CA CYS A 31 2.32 11.61 -5.45
C CYS A 31 2.45 10.13 -5.81
N TYR A 32 2.02 9.73 -7.00
CA TYR A 32 2.02 8.32 -7.41
C TYR A 32 2.93 8.08 -8.60
N TYR A 33 2.64 8.67 -9.76
CA TYR A 33 3.34 8.32 -10.99
C TYR A 33 4.81 8.73 -10.95
N GLN A 34 5.12 9.96 -10.52
CA GLN A 34 6.50 10.42 -10.32
C GLN A 34 7.25 9.59 -9.28
N ALA A 35 6.58 9.19 -8.19
CA ALA A 35 7.19 8.36 -7.15
C ALA A 35 7.50 6.93 -7.67
N ILE A 36 6.58 6.35 -8.45
CA ILE A 36 6.75 5.04 -9.09
C ILE A 36 7.89 5.07 -10.11
N GLU A 37 7.90 6.06 -11.00
CA GLU A 37 8.94 6.24 -12.02
C GLU A 37 10.31 6.39 -11.37
N TRP A 38 10.41 7.24 -10.34
CA TRP A 38 11.65 7.41 -9.58
C TRP A 38 12.09 6.11 -8.91
N GLY A 39 11.17 5.37 -8.28
CA GLY A 39 11.47 4.09 -7.63
C GLY A 39 12.01 3.05 -8.61
N ILE A 40 11.41 2.93 -9.79
CA ILE A 40 11.87 2.05 -10.87
C ILE A 40 13.27 2.45 -11.34
N ALA A 41 13.50 3.74 -11.60
CA ALA A 41 14.79 4.25 -12.07
C ALA A 41 15.94 4.00 -11.07
N HIS A 42 15.63 3.90 -9.77
CA HIS A 42 16.61 3.64 -8.71
C HIS A 42 16.63 2.17 -8.24
N GLY A 43 15.93 1.28 -8.94
CA GLY A 43 15.95 -0.16 -8.65
C GLY A 43 15.31 -0.54 -7.31
N LEU A 44 14.39 0.28 -6.79
CA LEU A 44 13.66 -0.04 -5.57
C LEU A 44 12.59 -1.10 -5.84
N GLY A 45 12.43 -2.04 -4.92
CA GLY A 45 11.51 -3.17 -5.06
C GLY A 45 10.04 -2.79 -4.81
N ARG A 46 9.77 -1.69 -4.09
CA ARG A 46 8.41 -1.19 -3.86
C ARG A 46 8.33 0.32 -3.66
N VAL A 47 7.15 0.87 -3.92
CA VAL A 47 6.77 2.24 -3.57
C VAL A 47 5.51 2.20 -2.72
N GLU A 48 5.51 2.89 -1.60
CA GLU A 48 4.39 2.96 -0.66
C GLU A 48 3.77 4.36 -0.67
N ALA A 49 2.56 4.48 -1.22
CA ALA A 49 1.82 5.75 -1.32
C ALA A 49 1.19 6.23 0.01
N GLY A 50 1.66 5.73 1.15
CA GLY A 50 1.09 6.00 2.47
C GLY A 50 -0.27 5.32 2.71
N ALA A 51 -0.92 5.66 3.83
CA ALA A 51 -2.17 5.05 4.25
C ALA A 51 -3.40 5.53 3.43
N GLN A 52 -4.48 4.74 3.47
CA GLN A 52 -5.82 5.00 2.90
C GLN A 52 -5.97 5.03 1.38
N GLY A 53 -7.17 4.64 0.94
CA GLY A 53 -7.74 4.95 -0.38
C GLY A 53 -7.77 3.80 -1.36
N GLU A 54 -8.95 3.24 -1.61
CA GLU A 54 -9.19 2.26 -2.68
C GLU A 54 -8.83 2.82 -4.07
N HIS A 55 -8.87 4.15 -4.23
CA HIS A 55 -8.45 4.82 -5.46
C HIS A 55 -7.00 4.52 -5.85
N LYS A 56 -6.16 4.03 -4.94
CA LYS A 56 -4.77 3.61 -5.23
C LYS A 56 -4.70 2.32 -6.05
N LEU A 57 -5.71 1.45 -5.95
CA LEU A 57 -5.79 0.20 -6.71
C LEU A 57 -5.75 0.50 -8.22
N ALA A 58 -6.66 1.36 -8.67
CA ALA A 58 -6.75 1.81 -10.07
C ALA A 58 -5.47 2.54 -10.56
N ARG A 59 -4.54 2.89 -9.66
CA ARG A 59 -3.27 3.55 -9.96
C ARG A 59 -2.08 2.59 -9.88
N GLY A 60 -2.33 1.30 -9.71
CA GLY A 60 -1.31 0.25 -9.74
C GLY A 60 -0.72 -0.12 -8.37
N TYR A 61 -1.23 0.44 -7.26
CA TYR A 61 -0.80 -0.01 -5.94
C TYR A 61 -1.52 -1.30 -5.57
N ARG A 62 -0.75 -2.38 -5.43
CA ARG A 62 -1.25 -3.70 -5.02
C ARG A 62 -1.55 -3.73 -3.51
N PRO A 63 -2.72 -4.24 -3.07
CA PRO A 63 -2.98 -4.47 -1.66
C PRO A 63 -1.96 -5.49 -1.15
N THR A 64 -1.24 -5.12 -0.09
CA THR A 64 -0.16 -5.93 0.47
C THR A 64 -0.28 -5.95 1.98
N THR A 65 -0.24 -7.14 2.57
CA THR A 65 -0.27 -7.30 4.03
C THR A 65 0.93 -6.60 4.65
N THR A 66 0.66 -5.71 5.60
CA THR A 66 1.67 -4.99 6.37
C THR A 66 1.67 -5.51 7.81
N TYR A 67 2.85 -5.57 8.42
CA TYR A 67 3.03 -6.10 9.76
C TYR A 67 3.42 -5.00 10.74
N SER A 68 2.97 -5.13 11.98
CA SER A 68 3.39 -4.28 13.08
C SER A 68 3.67 -5.13 14.32
N ALA A 69 4.60 -4.67 15.15
CA ALA A 69 4.99 -5.34 16.38
C ALA A 69 4.63 -4.47 17.58
N HIS A 70 3.89 -5.05 18.53
CA HIS A 70 3.38 -4.33 19.69
C HIS A 70 3.76 -5.09 20.96
N TRP A 71 4.46 -4.42 21.87
CA TRP A 71 4.68 -4.95 23.21
C TRP A 71 3.54 -4.50 24.13
N ILE A 72 2.76 -5.45 24.63
CA ILE A 72 1.63 -5.19 25.52
C ILE A 72 1.96 -5.77 26.90
N ALA A 73 2.29 -4.91 27.85
CA ALA A 73 2.73 -5.32 29.19
C ALA A 73 1.61 -5.98 30.00
N ASN A 74 0.40 -5.43 29.94
CA ASN A 74 -0.74 -5.95 30.69
C ASN A 74 -1.24 -7.30 30.11
N PRO A 75 -1.24 -8.40 30.87
CA PRO A 75 -1.60 -9.72 30.33
C PRO A 75 -3.06 -9.85 29.88
N SER A 76 -4.01 -9.23 30.58
CA SER A 76 -5.42 -9.31 30.20
C SER A 76 -5.70 -8.52 28.92
N PHE A 77 -5.08 -7.34 28.78
CA PHE A 77 -5.18 -6.55 27.56
C PHE A 77 -4.50 -7.24 26.37
N ARG A 78 -3.32 -7.85 26.58
CA ARG A 78 -2.65 -8.66 25.55
C ARG A 78 -3.55 -9.79 25.04
N ARG A 79 -4.25 -10.48 25.95
CA ARG A 79 -5.19 -11.55 25.59
C ARG A 79 -6.35 -11.01 24.76
N ALA A 80 -6.99 -9.94 25.20
CA ALA A 80 -8.10 -9.31 24.48
C ALA A 80 -7.71 -8.91 23.04
N VAL A 81 -6.53 -8.29 22.88
CA VAL A 81 -5.99 -7.96 21.54
C VAL A 81 -5.72 -9.23 20.74
N SER A 82 -5.07 -10.23 21.34
CA SER A 82 -4.75 -11.50 20.66
C SER A 82 -6.01 -12.23 20.18
N ASP A 83 -7.08 -12.22 20.95
CA ASP A 83 -8.34 -12.87 20.60
C ASP A 83 -9.02 -12.16 19.42
N TYR A 84 -9.05 -10.82 19.44
CA TYR A 84 -9.56 -10.00 18.33
C TYR A 84 -8.77 -10.23 17.03
N LEU A 85 -7.43 -10.26 17.12
CA LEU A 85 -6.55 -10.42 15.96
C LEU A 85 -6.79 -11.75 15.20
N GLN A 86 -7.37 -12.78 15.83
CA GLN A 86 -7.74 -14.01 15.13
C GLN A 86 -8.81 -13.76 14.05
N GLN A 87 -9.81 -12.93 14.37
CA GLN A 87 -10.88 -12.57 13.45
C GLN A 87 -10.41 -11.52 12.45
N GLU A 88 -9.69 -10.50 12.92
CA GLU A 88 -9.20 -9.40 12.08
C GLU A 88 -8.31 -9.92 10.95
N ARG A 89 -7.35 -10.81 11.23
CA ARG A 89 -6.48 -11.39 10.19
C ARG A 89 -7.25 -12.04 9.07
N ARG A 90 -8.27 -12.84 9.41
CA ARG A 90 -9.15 -13.48 8.41
C ARG A 90 -9.93 -12.45 7.59
N GLN A 91 -10.31 -11.33 8.19
CA GLN A 91 -11.00 -10.26 7.48
C GLN A 91 -10.04 -9.55 6.53
N VAL A 92 -8.86 -9.17 7.00
CA VAL A 92 -7.82 -8.52 6.18
C VAL A 92 -7.42 -9.40 5.00
N ASP A 93 -7.27 -10.72 5.20
CA ASP A 93 -6.95 -11.65 4.12
C ASP A 93 -8.07 -11.70 3.05
N ARG A 94 -9.34 -11.73 3.47
CA ARG A 94 -10.48 -11.66 2.55
C ARG A 94 -10.53 -10.33 1.80
N ASP A 95 -10.36 -9.23 2.52
CA ASP A 95 -10.37 -7.90 1.92
C ASP A 95 -9.23 -7.77 0.91
N SER A 96 -8.05 -8.28 1.23
CA SER A 96 -6.92 -8.28 0.31
C SER A 96 -7.17 -9.09 -0.96
N GLN A 97 -7.85 -10.24 -0.86
CA GLN A 97 -8.25 -11.03 -2.03
C GLN A 97 -9.25 -10.26 -2.90
N VAL A 98 -10.32 -9.74 -2.30
CA VAL A 98 -11.34 -8.95 -3.01
C VAL A 98 -10.72 -7.72 -3.68
N LEU A 99 -9.89 -6.95 -2.97
CA LEU A 99 -9.24 -5.76 -3.51
C LEU A 99 -8.26 -6.09 -4.66
N SER A 100 -7.69 -7.29 -4.67
CA SER A 100 -6.80 -7.74 -5.75
C SER A 100 -7.54 -7.96 -7.08
N GLU A 101 -8.84 -8.26 -7.05
CA GLU A 101 -9.69 -8.40 -8.24
C GLU A 101 -9.93 -7.06 -8.94
N TYR A 102 -9.75 -5.93 -8.25
CA TYR A 102 -9.93 -4.59 -8.80
C TYR A 102 -8.63 -3.96 -9.33
N LEU A 103 -7.53 -4.71 -9.36
CA LEU A 103 -6.27 -4.18 -9.88
C LEU A 103 -6.33 -3.98 -11.41
N PRO A 104 -5.72 -2.91 -11.95
CA PRO A 104 -5.71 -2.61 -13.37
C PRO A 104 -4.73 -3.49 -14.17
N PHE A 105 -4.22 -4.56 -13.58
CA PHE A 105 -3.27 -5.47 -14.21
C PHE A 105 -4.01 -6.61 -14.89
N ARG A 106 -3.45 -7.11 -15.99
CA ARG A 106 -3.98 -8.30 -16.66
C ARG A 106 -3.89 -9.49 -15.70
N HIS A 107 -4.98 -10.22 -15.55
CA HIS A 107 -4.93 -11.54 -14.94
C HIS A 107 -4.19 -12.49 -15.88
N GLU A 108 -3.05 -13.02 -15.46
CA GLU A 108 -2.39 -14.09 -16.21
C GLU A 108 -3.31 -15.32 -16.13
N GLU A 109 -3.74 -15.82 -17.30
CA GLU A 109 -4.33 -17.15 -17.39
C GLU A 109 -3.25 -18.14 -16.98
N GLN A 110 -3.49 -18.91 -15.91
CA GLN A 110 -2.64 -20.02 -15.55
C GLN A 110 -2.63 -20.99 -16.72
N THR A 111 -1.57 -20.96 -17.53
CA THR A 111 -1.33 -22.01 -18.51
C THR A 111 -0.97 -23.25 -17.68
N GLU A 112 -1.85 -24.24 -17.66
CA GLU A 112 -1.54 -25.55 -17.07
C GLU A 112 -0.24 -26.07 -17.70
N PRO A 113 0.75 -26.52 -16.91
CA PRO A 113 1.92 -27.16 -17.47
C PRO A 113 1.49 -28.52 -18.08
N ASP A 114 1.82 -28.72 -19.36
CA ASP A 114 1.73 -30.01 -20.08
C ASP A 114 2.46 -31.15 -19.32
#